data_AF-A0A0G1DCJ7-F1
#
_entry.id   AF-A0A0G1DCJ7-F1
#
_cell.length_a   1.000
_cell.length_b   1.000
_cell.length_c   1.000
_cell.angle_alpha   90.00
_cell.angle_beta   90.00
_cell.angle_gamma   90.00
#
_symmetry.space_group_name_H-M   'P 1'
#
loop_
_entity.id
_entity.type
_entity.pdbx_description
1 polymer ?
#
loop_
_entity_poly.entity_id
_entity_poly.type
_entity_poly.pdbx_seq_one_letter_code
_entity_poly.pdbx_strand_id
1 'polypeptide(L)'
;MARICDYCGRGIAYGNAVSHAKNRVKRLFKPNLQKLKVLRDGDIVRVKFCTSCIQRLKRDKHMGLYKSINYLPTVADELAKSQVKVSGKKEVAKPSESMKIEDIVGKS
;
A
#
# COMPACT_ATOMS: atom_id res chain seq x y z
N MET A 1 9.63 -27.02 -0.38
CA MET A 1 8.82 -25.81 -0.66
C MET A 1 9.05 -25.35 -2.09
N ALA A 2 7.98 -25.20 -2.88
CA ALA A 2 8.09 -24.68 -4.25
C ALA A 2 8.62 -23.23 -4.29
N ARG A 3 9.46 -22.91 -5.28
CA ARG A 3 9.94 -21.54 -5.56
C ARG A 3 9.00 -20.85 -6.54
N ILE A 4 7.79 -20.58 -6.07
CA ILE A 4 6.73 -19.93 -6.85
C ILE A 4 6.30 -18.65 -6.13
N CYS A 5 5.99 -17.61 -6.91
CA CYS A 5 5.40 -16.37 -6.40
C CYS A 5 3.90 -16.57 -6.13
N ASP A 6 3.44 -16.25 -4.94
CA ASP A 6 2.04 -16.48 -4.50
C ASP A 6 0.99 -15.57 -5.19
N TYR A 7 1.44 -14.54 -5.92
CA TYR A 7 0.56 -13.63 -6.66
C TYR A 7 0.55 -13.94 -8.17
N CYS A 8 1.71 -13.89 -8.83
CA CYS A 8 1.80 -14.04 -10.28
C CYS A 8 2.14 -15.46 -10.76
N GLY A 9 2.34 -16.41 -9.86
CA GLY A 9 2.67 -17.80 -10.22
C GLY A 9 4.06 -18.01 -10.84
N ARG A 10 4.91 -16.97 -10.92
CA ARG A 10 6.29 -17.10 -11.46
C ARG A 10 7.07 -18.16 -10.70
N GLY A 11 7.37 -19.25 -11.40
CA GLY A 11 8.16 -20.37 -10.92
C GLY A 11 9.59 -20.35 -11.47
N ILE A 12 10.22 -21.51 -11.38
CA ILE A 12 11.53 -21.76 -11.97
C ILE A 12 11.37 -21.79 -13.49
N ALA A 13 12.23 -21.07 -14.20
CA ALA A 13 12.31 -21.12 -15.65
C ALA A 13 13.58 -21.87 -16.08
N TYR A 14 13.49 -22.57 -17.22
CA TYR A 14 14.61 -23.26 -17.83
C TYR A 14 15.08 -22.47 -19.05
N GLY A 15 16.39 -22.36 -19.25
CA GLY A 15 16.95 -21.76 -20.45
C GLY A 15 18.44 -22.05 -20.56
N ASN A 16 19.15 -21.21 -21.31
CA ASN A 16 20.59 -21.38 -21.53
C ASN A 16 21.35 -20.13 -21.09
N ALA A 17 22.52 -20.33 -20.49
CA ALA A 17 23.57 -19.32 -20.49
C ALA A 17 24.25 -19.36 -21.85
N VAL A 18 24.31 -18.21 -22.53
CA VAL A 18 24.90 -18.08 -23.87
C VAL A 18 26.14 -17.21 -23.74
N SER A 19 27.30 -17.73 -24.14
CA SER A 19 28.53 -16.93 -24.19
C SER A 19 28.56 -16.02 -25.41
N HIS A 20 29.52 -15.09 -25.48
CA HIS A 20 29.75 -14.27 -26.69
C HIS A 20 30.02 -15.13 -27.94
N ALA A 21 30.65 -16.30 -27.78
CA ALA A 21 30.86 -17.29 -28.83
C ALA A 21 29.62 -18.16 -29.13
N LYS A 22 28.46 -17.83 -28.54
CA LYS A 22 27.17 -18.53 -28.70
C LYS A 22 27.16 -19.98 -28.17
N ASN A 23 28.10 -20.34 -27.30
CA ASN A 23 28.09 -21.62 -26.59
C ASN A 23 26.92 -21.62 -25.60
N ARG A 24 26.06 -22.64 -25.67
CA ARG A 24 24.83 -22.73 -24.87
C ARG A 24 24.99 -23.78 -23.79
N VAL A 25 24.91 -23.37 -22.53
CA VAL A 25 24.89 -24.27 -21.36
C VAL A 25 23.53 -24.19 -20.69
N LYS A 26 22.91 -25.33 -20.41
CA LYS A 26 21.62 -25.39 -19.70
C LYS A 26 21.75 -24.69 -18.34
N ARG A 27 20.85 -23.75 -18.06
CA ARG A 27 20.81 -22.99 -16.81
C ARG A 27 19.40 -22.94 -16.27
N LEU A 28 19.31 -23.04 -14.95
CA LEU A 28 18.09 -22.85 -14.19
C LEU A 28 17.95 -21.38 -13.75
N PHE A 29 16.85 -20.73 -14.12
CA PHE A 29 16.52 -19.37 -13.70
C PHE A 29 15.57 -19.43 -12.50
N LYS A 30 16.12 -19.13 -11.33
CA LYS A 30 15.36 -19.05 -10.08
C LYS A 30 14.78 -17.63 -9.95
N PRO A 31 13.46 -17.46 -9.74
CA PRO A 31 12.90 -16.14 -9.46
C PRO A 31 13.45 -15.62 -8.13
N ASN A 32 13.72 -14.31 -8.07
CA ASN A 32 14.11 -13.65 -6.82
C ASN A 32 12.85 -13.43 -5.97
N LEU A 33 12.53 -14.43 -5.14
CA LEU A 33 11.39 -14.45 -4.23
C LEU A 33 11.82 -13.97 -2.85
N GLN A 34 11.09 -13.00 -2.31
CA GLN A 34 11.30 -12.47 -0.97
C GLN A 34 10.07 -12.74 -0.11
N LYS A 35 10.30 -13.07 1.16
CA LYS A 35 9.25 -13.27 2.15
C LYS A 35 8.85 -11.93 2.73
N LEU A 36 7.57 -11.60 2.73
CA LEU A 36 7.06 -10.41 3.41
C LEU A 36 5.72 -10.68 4.08
N LYS A 37 5.36 -9.81 5.01
CA LYS A 37 4.05 -9.82 5.65
C LYS A 37 3.10 -8.95 4.83
N VAL A 38 1.94 -9.50 4.49
CA VAL A 38 0.85 -8.81 3.82
C VAL A 38 -0.44 -9.04 4.60
N LEU A 39 -1.40 -8.14 4.43
CA LEU A 39 -2.77 -8.44 4.77
C LEU A 39 -3.42 -9.20 3.62
N ARG A 40 -4.04 -10.33 3.92
CA ARG A 40 -4.94 -11.05 3.03
C ARG A 40 -6.26 -11.20 3.75
N ASP A 41 -7.34 -10.67 3.18
CA ASP A 41 -8.71 -10.82 3.70
C ASP A 41 -8.89 -10.42 5.19
N GLY A 42 -8.05 -9.49 5.68
CA GLY A 42 -8.07 -9.02 7.07
C GLY A 42 -7.00 -9.66 7.96
N ASP A 43 -6.40 -10.77 7.54
CA ASP A 43 -5.38 -11.50 8.30
C ASP A 43 -3.96 -11.17 7.84
N ILE A 44 -3.04 -11.06 8.80
CA ILE A 44 -1.62 -10.86 8.52
C ILE A 44 -0.98 -12.20 8.19
N VAL A 45 -0.66 -12.41 6.92
CA VAL A 45 -0.04 -13.63 6.41
C VAL A 45 1.37 -13.37 5.88
N ARG A 46 2.24 -14.38 5.97
CA ARG A 46 3.57 -14.36 5.36
C ARG A 46 3.50 -14.98 3.97
N VAL A 47 3.82 -14.21 2.94
CA VAL A 47 3.80 -14.65 1.54
C VAL A 47 5.16 -14.49 0.88
N LYS A 48 5.39 -15.22 -0.21
CA LYS A 48 6.57 -15.13 -1.07
C LYS A 48 6.20 -14.42 -2.36
N PHE A 49 6.65 -13.18 -2.51
CA PHE A 49 6.49 -12.44 -3.75
C PHE A 49 7.81 -12.26 -4.48
N CYS A 50 7.76 -12.26 -5.81
CA CYS A 50 8.90 -11.85 -6.62
C CYS A 50 9.12 -10.33 -6.56
N THR A 51 10.34 -9.89 -6.83
CA THR A 51 10.74 -8.47 -6.74
C THR A 51 9.85 -7.51 -7.53
N SER A 52 9.38 -7.87 -8.71
CA SER A 52 8.48 -7.01 -9.49
C SER A 52 7.07 -6.92 -8.91
N CYS A 53 6.56 -7.99 -8.30
CA CYS A 53 5.32 -7.92 -7.54
C CYS A 53 5.49 -7.05 -6.29
N ILE A 54 6.63 -7.15 -5.59
CA ILE A 54 6.91 -6.28 -4.45
C ILE A 54 6.97 -4.81 -4.87
N GLN A 55 7.62 -4.50 -5.98
CA GLN A 55 7.71 -3.13 -6.48
C GLN A 55 6.35 -2.56 -6.86
N ARG A 56 5.50 -3.38 -7.47
CA ARG A 56 4.12 -2.97 -7.79
C ARG A 56 3.27 -2.87 -6.51
N LEU A 57 3.47 -3.72 -5.51
CA LEU A 57 2.74 -3.65 -4.24
C LEU A 57 3.09 -2.36 -3.48
N LYS A 58 4.35 -1.91 -3.55
CA LYS A 58 4.78 -0.64 -2.96
C LYS A 58 4.16 0.57 -3.67
N ARG A 59 4.00 0.52 -5.00
CA ARG A 59 3.39 1.60 -5.79
C ARG A 59 1.88 1.65 -5.62
N ASP A 60 1.20 0.53 -5.86
CA ASP A 60 -0.25 0.44 -5.93
C ASP A 60 -0.87 0.27 -4.52
N LYS A 61 -0.06 -0.07 -3.51
CA LYS A 61 -0.42 -0.36 -2.10
C LYS A 61 -1.28 -1.61 -1.89
N HIS A 62 -1.93 -2.10 -2.94
CA HIS A 62 -2.75 -3.30 -2.96
C HIS A 62 -2.54 -4.09 -4.26
N MET A 63 -2.81 -5.39 -4.20
CA MET A 63 -2.68 -6.35 -5.30
C MET A 63 -3.77 -7.41 -5.16
N GLY A 64 -4.94 -7.14 -5.71
CA GLY A 64 -6.12 -7.99 -5.47
C GLY A 64 -6.39 -8.11 -3.98
N LEU A 65 -6.39 -9.35 -3.48
CA LEU A 65 -6.64 -9.67 -2.06
C LEU A 65 -5.49 -9.27 -1.12
N TYR A 66 -4.30 -8.97 -1.66
CA TYR A 66 -3.12 -8.67 -0.85
C TYR A 66 -2.93 -7.17 -0.67
N LYS A 67 -2.88 -6.71 0.58
CA LYS A 67 -2.59 -5.31 0.95
C LYS A 67 -1.25 -5.20 1.67
N SER A 68 -0.53 -4.12 1.41
CA SER A 68 0.73 -3.83 2.11
C SER A 68 0.45 -3.37 3.54
N ILE A 69 1.15 -3.96 4.51
CA ILE A 69 0.95 -3.65 5.94
C ILE A 69 1.45 -2.23 6.28
N ASN A 70 2.56 -1.81 5.66
CA ASN A 70 3.16 -0.50 5.92
C ASN A 70 2.32 0.67 5.39
N TYR A 71 1.26 0.42 4.63
CA TYR A 71 0.31 1.41 4.12
C TYR A 71 -1.13 1.11 4.52
N LEU A 72 -1.33 0.27 5.54
CA LEU A 72 -2.61 0.21 6.21
C LEU A 72 -2.90 1.62 6.72
N PRO A 73 -3.97 2.27 6.24
CA PRO A 73 -4.36 3.51 6.84
C PRO A 73 -4.62 3.16 8.30
N THR A 74 -3.87 3.81 9.19
CA THR A 74 -4.36 3.91 10.56
C THR A 74 -5.75 4.53 10.47
N VAL A 75 -6.63 4.27 11.44
CA VAL A 75 -7.90 5.01 11.55
C VAL A 75 -7.70 6.53 11.40
N ALA A 76 -6.51 7.05 11.77
CA ALA A 76 -6.09 8.43 11.52
C ALA A 76 -5.95 8.81 10.03
N ASP A 77 -5.45 7.93 9.15
CA ASP A 77 -5.32 8.20 7.70
C ASP A 77 -6.68 8.15 6.98
N GLU A 78 -7.62 7.32 7.46
CA GLU A 78 -9.00 7.30 6.93
C GLU A 78 -9.78 8.55 7.38
N LEU A 79 -9.63 8.97 8.64
CA LEU A 79 -10.13 10.25 9.15
C LEU A 79 -9.51 11.46 8.41
N ALA A 80 -8.22 11.40 8.07
CA ALA A 80 -7.57 12.47 7.29
C ALA A 80 -8.12 12.55 5.85
N LYS A 81 -8.45 11.41 5.22
CA LYS A 81 -9.02 11.39 3.86
C LYS A 81 -10.48 11.82 3.80
N SER A 82 -11.27 11.56 4.85
CA SER A 82 -12.65 12.06 4.92
C SER A 82 -12.70 13.57 5.12
N GLN A 83 -11.76 14.14 5.87
CA GLN A 83 -11.59 15.59 6.02
C GLN A 83 -11.11 16.28 4.73
N VAL A 84 -10.27 15.62 3.92
CA VAL A 84 -9.76 16.19 2.65
C VAL A 84 -10.81 16.20 1.52
N LYS A 85 -11.90 15.42 1.60
CA LYS A 85 -12.95 15.40 0.55
C LYS A 85 -13.98 16.54 0.63
N VAL A 86 -13.99 17.34 1.69
CA VAL A 86 -15.00 18.41 1.88
C VAL A 86 -14.51 19.80 1.43
N SER A 87 -13.21 20.04 1.28
CA SER A 87 -12.69 21.38 0.97
C SER A 87 -12.51 21.66 -0.53
N GLY A 88 -13.53 21.33 -1.32
CA GLY A 88 -13.79 21.98 -2.60
C GLY A 88 -14.55 23.29 -2.39
N LYS A 89 -13.97 24.23 -1.62
CA LYS A 89 -14.24 25.69 -1.55
C LYS A 89 -13.50 26.25 -0.34
N LYS A 90 -12.45 27.03 -0.59
CA LYS A 90 -11.92 27.99 0.39
C LYS A 90 -12.95 29.10 0.54
N GLU A 91 -13.67 29.13 1.65
CA GLU A 91 -14.20 30.37 2.22
C GLU A 91 -13.77 30.41 3.67
N VAL A 92 -12.75 31.22 3.96
CA VAL A 92 -12.38 31.57 5.33
C VAL A 92 -13.41 32.60 5.80
N ALA A 93 -14.52 32.14 6.35
CA ALA A 93 -15.43 33.00 7.10
C ALA A 93 -14.85 33.22 8.50
N LYS A 94 -14.42 34.46 8.79
CA LYS A 94 -14.13 34.94 10.15
C LYS A 94 -15.37 34.70 11.02
N PRO A 95 -15.27 34.12 12.23
CA PRO A 95 -16.33 34.27 13.21
C PRO A 95 -16.33 35.73 13.68
N SER A 96 -17.41 36.43 13.35
CA SER A 96 -17.81 37.73 13.87
C SER A 96 -17.99 37.67 15.39
N GLU A 97 -17.36 38.61 16.08
CA GLU A 97 -17.75 39.24 17.35
C GLU A 97 -18.49 38.36 18.37
N SER A 98 -17.75 37.91 19.38
CA SER A 98 -18.32 37.45 20.66
C SER A 98 -19.07 38.60 21.33
N MET A 99 -20.40 38.51 21.35
CA MET A 99 -21.26 39.33 22.19
C MET A 99 -20.91 39.09 23.67
N LYS A 100 -20.87 40.18 24.44
CA LYS A 100 -20.45 40.24 25.85
C LYS A 100 -21.47 39.52 26.73
N ILE A 101 -20.98 38.90 27.81
CA ILE A 101 -21.75 38.10 28.78
C ILE A 101 -22.64 38.96 29.73
N GLU A 102 -22.71 40.28 29.53
CA GLU A 102 -23.44 41.17 30.46
C GLU A 102 -24.95 41.32 30.19
N ASP A 103 -25.50 40.74 29.11
CA ASP A 103 -26.94 40.88 28.77
C ASP A 103 -27.83 39.70 29.24
N ILE A 104 -27.30 38.75 30.04
CA ILE A 104 -28.05 37.54 30.48
C ILE A 104 -28.60 37.65 31.91
N VAL A 105 -28.18 38.64 32.71
CA VAL A 105 -28.77 38.85 34.05
C VAL A 105 -29.54 40.16 34.05
N GLY A 106 -30.86 40.05 33.89
CA GLY A 106 -31.80 41.14 34.16
C GLY A 106 -31.62 41.62 35.60
N LYS A 107 -31.05 42.82 35.76
CA LYS A 107 -31.09 43.58 37.00
C LYS A 107 -32.53 44.01 37.24
N SER A 108 -33.15 43.35 38.21
CA SER A 108 -34.12 43.97 39.11
C SER A 108 -33.36 44.91 40.06
#